data_AF-A0A2T0S3L4-F1
#
_entry.id   AF-A0A2T0S3L4-F1
#
_cell.length_a   1.000
_cell.length_b   1.000
_cell.length_c   1.000
_cell.angle_alpha   90.00
_cell.angle_beta   90.00
_cell.angle_gamma   90.00
#
_symmetry.space_group_name_H-M   'P 1'
#
loop_
_entity.id
_entity.type
_entity.pdbx_description
1 polymer ?
#
loop_
_entity_poly.entity_id
_entity_poly.type
_entity_poly.pdbx_seq_one_letter_code
_entity_poly.pdbx_strand_id
1 'polypeptide(L)'
;MSRVPAERPDRPALHVAGPDDAAEVLSAEQARPARIRTSWSAVDIMAMQFAPPKWAVPGVLSEGVNLLCGPPKVGKSWMSLGLGVDVAAGGKAFGSIAVEPGPVLYLALEDTARRLQNRLGKVLANRPAPAGLTLATECPPLPQGGDQAIAAWLDRNPDARMVIIDVFAKLRGNSAPGASAYDADYAAVGRAKKVADDYGVAFVLVHHVRKAGSDDFLTEVSGTNGLAGAADATLVLKRARNQGDGVLHVTGRDVDEAEYALTFNADAGAWQMLDGPAEDHQIGETRAVILRFLRTAPGSTPTIVANAVGLKAATVRQTCTRMLADGQLAAEPGGRYRVPGVTGVTPVTGVTQPALSCGNKGDDIEGETP
;
A
#
# COMPACT_ATOMS: atom_id res chain seq x y z
N MET A 1 9.84 78.24 37.62
CA MET A 1 9.29 77.14 36.79
C MET A 1 9.41 75.86 37.58
N SER A 2 8.27 75.36 38.08
CA SER A 2 8.15 74.17 38.91
C SER A 2 8.42 72.91 38.07
N ARG A 3 9.29 72.00 38.53
CA ARG A 3 9.47 70.67 37.92
C ARG A 3 8.75 69.63 38.78
N VAL A 4 7.69 69.07 38.21
CA VAL A 4 6.96 67.90 38.69
C VAL A 4 7.86 66.66 38.58
N PRO A 5 7.95 65.77 39.59
CA PRO A 5 8.57 64.47 39.41
C PRO A 5 7.57 63.47 38.80
N ALA A 6 8.04 62.70 37.81
CA ALA A 6 7.26 61.70 37.09
C ALA A 6 6.84 60.52 37.99
N GLU A 7 5.56 60.12 37.89
CA GLU A 7 4.99 58.91 38.47
C GLU A 7 5.70 57.65 37.95
N ARG A 8 5.94 56.68 38.86
CA ARG A 8 6.39 55.33 38.51
C ARG A 8 5.17 54.51 38.06
N PRO A 9 5.30 53.60 37.08
CA PRO A 9 4.21 52.72 36.71
C PRO A 9 3.90 51.74 37.86
N ASP A 10 2.60 51.62 38.10
CA ASP A 10 1.95 50.81 39.13
C ASP A 10 2.43 49.36 39.07
N ARG A 11 2.86 48.81 40.21
CA ARG A 11 3.15 47.37 40.31
C ARG A 11 1.81 46.66 40.44
N PRO A 12 1.51 45.61 39.65
CA PRO A 12 0.29 44.85 39.85
C PRO A 12 0.28 44.29 41.28
N ALA A 13 -0.70 44.70 42.07
CA ALA A 13 -0.91 44.20 43.42
C ALA A 13 -1.18 42.69 43.34
N LEU A 14 -0.40 41.90 44.08
CA LEU A 14 -0.66 40.47 44.21
C LEU A 14 -1.97 40.31 44.98
N HIS A 15 -3.05 39.99 44.27
CA HIS A 15 -4.33 39.63 44.89
C HIS A 15 -4.17 38.27 45.58
N VAL A 16 -4.37 38.22 46.89
CA VAL A 16 -4.43 36.94 47.61
C VAL A 16 -5.82 36.38 47.42
N ALA A 17 -5.91 35.27 46.69
CA ALA A 17 -7.18 34.67 46.31
C ALA A 17 -8.06 34.35 47.53
N GLY A 18 -9.29 34.90 47.54
CA GLY A 18 -10.32 34.61 48.53
C GLY A 18 -11.09 33.33 48.20
N PRO A 19 -11.89 32.79 49.14
CA PRO A 19 -12.74 31.62 48.89
C PRO A 19 -13.76 31.82 47.77
N ASP A 20 -14.13 33.07 47.47
CA ASP A 20 -15.03 33.42 46.36
C ASP A 20 -14.31 33.47 44.99
N ASP A 21 -13.00 33.76 44.94
CA ASP A 21 -12.20 33.68 43.71
C ASP A 21 -12.04 32.22 43.24
N ALA A 22 -12.02 31.29 44.20
CA ALA A 22 -12.04 29.86 43.89
C ALA A 22 -13.37 29.44 43.25
N ALA A 23 -14.50 30.08 43.61
CA ALA A 23 -15.79 29.78 43.02
C ALA A 23 -15.86 30.23 41.54
N GLU A 24 -15.21 31.36 41.19
CA GLU A 24 -15.17 31.88 39.81
C GLU A 24 -14.24 31.06 38.90
N VAL A 25 -13.14 30.50 39.44
CA VAL A 25 -12.26 29.56 38.71
C VAL A 25 -12.91 28.17 38.58
N LEU A 26 -13.73 27.76 39.55
CA LEU A 26 -14.46 26.48 39.53
C LEU A 26 -15.81 26.55 38.80
N SER A 27 -16.29 27.75 38.46
CA SER A 27 -17.47 27.97 37.62
C SER A 27 -17.13 28.06 36.13
N ALA A 28 -15.97 27.53 35.70
CA ALA A 28 -15.80 27.16 34.31
C ALA A 28 -16.95 26.22 33.97
N GLU A 29 -17.98 26.77 33.32
CA GLU A 29 -18.97 26.01 32.57
C GLU A 29 -18.16 24.94 31.86
N GLN A 30 -18.26 23.70 32.34
CA GLN A 30 -17.50 22.58 31.78
C GLN A 30 -17.84 22.65 30.30
N ALA A 31 -16.87 23.12 29.50
CA ALA A 31 -17.07 23.36 28.09
C ALA A 31 -17.42 21.99 27.53
N ARG A 32 -18.72 21.72 27.41
CA ARG A 32 -19.22 20.48 26.84
C ARG A 32 -18.51 20.46 25.49
N PRO A 33 -17.70 19.43 25.20
CA PRO A 33 -16.96 19.39 23.94
C PRO A 33 -17.98 19.69 22.86
N ALA A 34 -17.74 20.75 22.08
CA ALA A 34 -18.68 21.22 21.08
C ALA A 34 -19.10 19.99 20.28
N ARG A 35 -20.33 19.51 20.49
CA ARG A 35 -20.75 18.27 19.86
C ARG A 35 -20.70 18.56 18.38
N ILE A 36 -19.78 17.89 17.68
CA ILE A 36 -19.70 17.95 16.22
C ILE A 36 -21.12 17.69 15.75
N ARG A 37 -21.68 18.64 15.00
CA ARG A 37 -23.04 18.51 14.48
C ARG A 37 -23.07 17.21 13.68
N THR A 38 -23.94 16.28 14.06
CA THR A 38 -24.04 14.96 13.40
C THR A 38 -25.32 14.82 12.57
N SER A 39 -26.15 15.86 12.51
CA SER A 39 -27.36 15.88 11.71
C SER A 39 -27.59 17.25 11.09
N TRP A 40 -28.07 17.23 9.85
CA TRP A 40 -28.38 18.41 9.06
C TRP A 40 -29.72 18.22 8.38
N SER A 41 -30.46 19.32 8.18
CA SER A 41 -31.48 19.31 7.14
C SER A 41 -30.79 19.33 5.77
N ALA A 42 -31.46 18.82 4.73
CA ALA A 42 -30.91 18.89 3.38
C ALA A 42 -30.68 20.35 2.94
N VAL A 43 -31.49 21.29 3.41
CA VAL A 43 -31.30 22.72 3.13
C VAL A 43 -30.03 23.25 3.80
N ASP A 44 -29.82 22.91 5.07
CA ASP A 44 -28.65 23.37 5.82
C ASP A 44 -27.35 22.84 5.22
N ILE A 45 -27.30 21.55 4.86
CA ILE A 45 -26.06 20.95 4.33
C ILE A 45 -25.71 21.51 2.95
N MET A 46 -26.71 21.80 2.11
CA MET A 46 -26.49 22.39 0.79
C MET A 46 -26.11 23.88 0.86
N ALA A 47 -26.47 24.57 1.94
CA ALA A 47 -26.08 25.97 2.18
C ALA A 47 -24.69 26.10 2.83
N MET A 48 -24.11 25.00 3.34
CA MET A 48 -22.79 25.00 3.95
C MET A 48 -21.68 25.08 2.91
N GLN A 49 -20.61 25.78 3.28
CA GLN A 49 -19.34 25.74 2.56
C GLN A 49 -18.37 24.90 3.37
N PHE A 50 -18.04 23.72 2.86
CA PHE A 50 -17.02 22.85 3.45
C PHE A 50 -15.64 23.20 2.89
N ALA A 51 -14.61 23.09 3.73
CA ALA A 51 -13.24 23.16 3.24
C ALA A 51 -13.01 22.00 2.25
N PRO A 52 -12.15 22.18 1.23
CA PRO A 52 -11.76 21.08 0.38
C PRO A 52 -11.08 19.98 1.23
N PRO A 53 -11.22 18.70 0.88
CA PRO A 53 -10.57 17.61 1.59
C PRO A 53 -9.05 17.84 1.66
N LYS A 54 -8.44 17.58 2.81
CA LYS A 54 -6.99 17.62 2.92
C LYS A 54 -6.40 16.37 2.27
N TRP A 55 -5.44 16.57 1.37
CA TRP A 55 -4.73 15.49 0.71
C TRP A 55 -3.33 15.35 1.30
N ALA A 56 -2.95 14.12 1.67
CA ALA A 56 -1.54 13.77 1.89
C ALA A 56 -0.84 13.53 0.56
N VAL A 57 -1.52 12.86 -0.37
CA VAL A 57 -1.07 12.67 -1.76
C VAL A 57 -2.27 12.89 -2.67
N PRO A 58 -2.33 14.00 -3.42
CA PRO A 58 -3.45 14.30 -4.31
C PRO A 58 -3.82 13.13 -5.23
N GLY A 59 -5.10 12.77 -5.26
CA GLY A 59 -5.64 11.67 -6.08
C GLY A 59 -5.32 10.25 -5.58
N VAL A 60 -4.62 10.10 -4.45
CA VAL A 60 -4.21 8.78 -3.93
C VAL A 60 -4.50 8.62 -2.44
N LEU A 61 -4.20 9.63 -1.61
CA LEU A 61 -4.39 9.60 -0.15
C LEU A 61 -5.05 10.90 0.32
N SER A 62 -6.35 10.86 0.55
CA SER A 62 -7.14 11.92 1.18
C SER A 62 -7.17 11.75 2.71
N GLU A 63 -7.65 12.76 3.43
CA GLU A 63 -8.08 12.65 4.81
C GLU A 63 -9.04 11.47 5.03
N GLY A 64 -9.06 10.93 6.25
CA GLY A 64 -9.74 9.67 6.56
C GLY A 64 -8.80 8.47 6.51
N VAL A 65 -9.36 7.27 6.50
CA VAL A 65 -8.60 6.01 6.60
C VAL A 65 -8.37 5.40 5.22
N ASN A 66 -7.09 5.27 4.88
CA ASN A 66 -6.57 4.70 3.65
C ASN A 66 -5.89 3.35 3.97
N LEU A 67 -6.41 2.26 3.41
CA LEU A 67 -5.89 0.93 3.66
C LEU A 67 -4.86 0.54 2.58
N LEU A 68 -3.58 0.45 2.93
CA LEU A 68 -2.52 0.00 2.02
C LEU A 68 -2.30 -1.51 2.14
N CYS A 69 -2.84 -2.24 1.18
CA CYS A 69 -2.85 -3.69 1.09
C CYS A 69 -1.83 -4.23 0.08
N GLY A 70 -1.44 -5.49 0.27
CA GLY A 70 -0.56 -6.19 -0.67
C GLY A 70 0.13 -7.40 -0.03
N PRO A 71 0.63 -8.35 -0.82
CA PRO A 71 1.29 -9.55 -0.31
C PRO A 71 2.47 -9.22 0.62
N PRO A 72 2.88 -10.15 1.49
CA PRO A 72 4.13 -10.01 2.24
C PRO A 72 5.32 -9.71 1.31
N LYS A 73 6.19 -8.79 1.74
CA LYS A 73 7.43 -8.41 1.02
C LYS A 73 7.22 -7.79 -0.37
N VAL A 74 6.00 -7.36 -0.72
CA VAL A 74 5.73 -6.71 -2.01
C VAL A 74 6.37 -5.32 -2.13
N GLY A 75 6.61 -4.64 -0.99
CA GLY A 75 7.21 -3.31 -0.95
C GLY A 75 6.38 -2.22 -0.25
N LYS A 76 5.30 -2.58 0.46
CA LYS A 76 4.43 -1.62 1.19
C LYS A 76 5.19 -0.72 2.16
N SER A 77 6.02 -1.28 3.04
CA SER A 77 6.81 -0.49 4.00
C SER A 77 7.79 0.47 3.32
N TRP A 78 8.30 0.13 2.13
CA TRP A 78 9.13 1.06 1.34
C TRP A 78 8.28 2.17 0.72
N MET A 79 7.09 1.83 0.21
CA MET A 79 6.12 2.80 -0.29
C MET A 79 5.71 3.78 0.81
N SER A 80 5.24 3.29 1.96
CA SER A 80 4.81 4.13 3.07
C SER A 80 5.96 4.98 3.61
N LEU A 81 7.17 4.45 3.73
CA LEU A 81 8.31 5.24 4.21
C LEU A 81 8.69 6.35 3.22
N GLY A 82 8.70 6.05 1.93
CA GLY A 82 8.91 7.04 0.87
C GLY A 82 7.88 8.16 0.92
N LEU A 83 6.60 7.81 0.96
CA LEU A 83 5.51 8.78 1.09
C LEU A 83 5.64 9.63 2.36
N GLY A 84 5.97 9.00 3.50
CA GLY A 84 6.21 9.73 4.74
C GLY A 84 7.33 10.77 4.63
N VAL A 85 8.42 10.43 3.94
CA VAL A 85 9.52 11.37 3.65
C VAL A 85 9.07 12.48 2.71
N ASP A 86 8.42 12.14 1.59
CA ASP A 86 8.04 13.12 0.57
C ASP A 86 6.99 14.11 1.08
N VAL A 87 6.01 13.65 1.87
CA VAL A 87 5.01 14.51 2.52
C VAL A 87 5.62 15.33 3.65
N ALA A 88 6.51 14.77 4.48
CA ALA A 88 7.15 15.56 5.53
C ALA A 88 8.12 16.62 4.99
N ALA A 89 8.76 16.36 3.84
CA ALA A 89 9.71 17.28 3.23
C ALA A 89 9.08 18.29 2.26
N GLY A 90 7.91 17.98 1.68
CA GLY A 90 7.32 18.77 0.58
C GLY A 90 8.00 18.48 -0.75
N GLY A 91 7.80 17.29 -1.29
CA GLY A 91 8.44 16.81 -2.52
C GLY A 91 7.46 16.32 -3.57
N LYS A 92 7.82 15.21 -4.23
CA LYS A 92 6.96 14.51 -5.18
C LYS A 92 6.74 13.07 -4.75
N ALA A 93 5.54 12.77 -4.24
CA ALA A 93 5.13 11.40 -4.00
C ALA A 93 5.15 10.61 -5.31
N PHE A 94 5.65 9.37 -5.24
CA PHE A 94 5.86 8.50 -6.40
C PHE A 94 6.69 9.14 -7.53
N GLY A 95 7.50 10.15 -7.23
CA GLY A 95 8.34 10.87 -8.20
C GLY A 95 7.62 11.87 -9.09
N SER A 96 6.29 11.89 -9.12
CA SER A 96 5.49 12.73 -10.05
C SER A 96 4.46 13.62 -9.37
N ILE A 97 3.84 13.19 -8.26
CA ILE A 97 2.74 13.90 -7.62
C ILE A 97 3.28 14.90 -6.61
N ALA A 98 3.16 16.21 -6.88
CA ALA A 98 3.52 17.24 -5.91
C ALA A 98 2.65 17.13 -4.64
N VAL A 99 3.28 17.22 -3.48
CA VAL A 99 2.60 17.14 -2.17
C VAL A 99 2.82 18.39 -1.35
N GLU A 100 1.80 18.77 -0.58
CA GLU A 100 1.93 19.84 0.40
C GLU A 100 2.72 19.33 1.62
N PRO A 101 3.77 20.06 2.05
CA PRO A 101 4.54 19.66 3.22
C PRO A 101 3.71 19.74 4.50
N GLY A 102 3.96 18.82 5.43
CA GLY A 102 3.49 18.94 6.80
C GLY A 102 3.90 17.76 7.68
N PRO A 103 3.70 17.85 9.01
CA PRO A 103 4.13 16.80 9.93
C PRO A 103 3.53 15.43 9.59
N VAL A 104 4.36 14.39 9.72
CA VAL A 104 4.00 12.99 9.51
C VAL A 104 4.39 12.18 10.73
N LEU A 105 3.46 11.36 11.24
CA LEU A 105 3.75 10.33 12.22
C LEU A 105 3.84 8.98 11.54
N TYR A 106 4.97 8.28 11.69
CA TYR A 106 5.16 6.93 11.18
C TYR A 106 5.37 5.96 12.35
N LEU A 107 4.41 5.06 12.56
CA LEU A 107 4.48 3.96 13.50
C LEU A 107 5.04 2.71 12.81
N ALA A 108 6.35 2.49 12.91
CA ALA A 108 7.10 1.39 12.32
C ALA A 108 7.19 0.18 13.26
N LEU A 109 6.03 -0.44 13.53
CA LEU A 109 5.80 -1.42 14.61
C LEU A 109 6.44 -2.80 14.37
N GLU A 110 6.99 -3.05 13.19
CA GLU A 110 7.78 -4.26 12.88
C GLU A 110 9.27 -3.97 12.61
N ASP A 111 9.67 -2.70 12.69
CA ASP A 111 11.06 -2.27 12.51
C ASP A 111 11.79 -2.14 13.85
N THR A 112 13.13 -2.14 13.77
CA THR A 112 13.99 -1.68 14.87
C THR A 112 14.60 -0.33 14.48
N ALA A 113 15.03 0.47 15.46
CA ALA A 113 15.68 1.75 15.18
C ALA A 113 16.82 1.64 14.16
N ARG A 114 17.68 0.61 14.27
CA ARG A 114 18.76 0.33 13.32
C ARG A 114 18.24 0.04 11.90
N ARG A 115 17.19 -0.78 11.78
CA ARG A 115 16.61 -1.13 10.48
C ARG A 115 15.96 0.09 9.83
N LEU A 116 15.27 0.89 10.63
CA LEU A 116 14.62 2.12 10.19
C LEU A 116 15.64 3.17 9.74
N GLN A 117 16.72 3.36 10.49
CA GLN A 117 17.84 4.24 10.09
C GLN A 117 18.43 3.82 8.74
N ASN A 118 18.69 2.53 8.54
CA ASN A 118 19.23 2.02 7.27
C ASN A 118 18.26 2.26 6.10
N ARG A 119 16.96 2.02 6.31
CA ARG A 119 15.92 2.26 5.29
C ARG A 119 15.80 3.74 4.96
N LEU A 120 15.77 4.59 5.99
CA LEU A 120 15.66 6.03 5.85
C LEU A 120 16.87 6.62 5.12
N GLY A 121 18.09 6.19 5.46
CA GLY A 121 19.31 6.61 4.74
C GLY A 121 19.26 6.29 3.25
N LYS A 122 18.67 5.15 2.89
CA LYS A 122 18.45 4.74 1.51
C LYS A 122 17.44 5.63 0.78
N VAL A 123 16.27 5.84 1.37
CA VAL A 123 15.19 6.70 0.81
C VAL A 123 15.63 8.16 0.68
N LEU A 124 16.40 8.65 1.65
CA LEU A 124 16.90 10.02 1.63
C LEU A 124 17.96 10.22 0.55
N ALA A 125 18.77 9.20 0.23
CA ALA A 125 19.84 9.29 -0.77
C ALA A 125 20.74 10.54 -0.56
N ASN A 126 21.25 10.69 0.67
CA ASN A 126 22.05 11.84 1.16
C ASN A 126 21.29 13.18 1.33
N ARG A 127 19.98 13.23 1.07
CA ARG A 127 19.15 14.38 1.47
C ARG A 127 19.05 14.47 3.00
N PRO A 128 18.87 15.68 3.56
CA PRO A 128 18.61 15.83 4.99
C PRO A 128 17.30 15.14 5.38
N ALA A 129 17.27 14.53 6.57
CA ALA A 129 16.05 13.97 7.12
C ALA A 129 15.05 15.10 7.44
N PRO A 130 13.77 15.01 7.02
CA PRO A 130 12.79 16.05 7.27
C PRO A 130 12.45 16.13 8.76
N ALA A 131 12.54 17.32 9.34
CA ALA A 131 12.24 17.55 10.76
C ALA A 131 10.77 17.24 11.11
N GLY A 132 9.85 17.34 10.14
CA GLY A 132 8.45 17.01 10.30
C GLY A 132 8.12 15.51 10.32
N LEU A 133 9.09 14.61 10.09
CA LEU A 133 8.86 13.16 10.13
C LEU A 133 9.17 12.59 11.52
N THR A 134 8.13 12.30 12.29
CA THR A 134 8.23 11.59 13.56
C THR A 134 8.17 10.08 13.33
N LEU A 135 9.14 9.33 13.85
CA LEU A 135 9.22 7.87 13.72
C LEU A 135 9.13 7.22 15.10
N ALA A 136 8.24 6.24 15.26
CA ALA A 136 8.12 5.44 16.48
C ALA A 136 8.09 3.95 16.15
N THR A 137 8.87 3.13 16.86
CA THR A 137 8.89 1.67 16.67
C THR A 137 7.94 0.93 17.61
N GLU A 138 7.30 1.66 18.52
CA GLU A 138 6.38 1.13 19.52
C GLU A 138 5.18 2.07 19.66
N CYS A 139 3.99 1.49 19.83
CA CYS A 139 2.76 2.19 20.16
C CYS A 139 1.80 1.18 20.80
N PRO A 140 1.10 1.53 21.90
CA PRO A 140 0.08 0.66 22.46
C PRO A 140 -1.00 0.35 21.42
N PRO A 141 -1.67 -0.81 21.49
CA PRO A 141 -2.85 -1.05 20.67
C PRO A 141 -3.89 0.06 20.82
N LEU A 142 -4.66 0.34 19.76
CA LEU A 142 -5.71 1.37 19.74
C LEU A 142 -6.63 1.31 20.98
N PRO A 143 -7.26 0.16 21.33
CA PRO A 143 -8.14 0.10 22.50
C PRO A 143 -7.41 0.22 23.85
N GLN A 144 -6.07 0.26 23.86
CA GLN A 144 -5.23 0.32 25.05
C GLN A 144 -4.46 1.66 25.12
N GLY A 145 -5.02 2.71 24.54
CA GLY A 145 -4.46 4.07 24.57
C GLY A 145 -3.59 4.43 23.37
N GLY A 146 -3.49 3.56 22.36
CA GLY A 146 -2.81 3.90 21.09
C GLY A 146 -3.53 5.02 20.34
N ASP A 147 -4.87 5.05 20.39
CA ASP A 147 -5.69 6.11 19.83
C ASP A 147 -5.41 7.47 20.52
N GLN A 148 -5.34 7.47 21.85
CA GLN A 148 -5.00 8.64 22.67
C GLN A 148 -3.57 9.12 22.43
N ALA A 149 -2.61 8.20 22.28
CA ALA A 149 -1.23 8.55 21.99
C ALA A 149 -1.07 9.23 20.62
N ILE A 150 -1.80 8.74 19.61
CA ILE A 150 -1.86 9.37 18.28
C ILE A 150 -2.54 10.73 18.35
N ALA A 151 -3.71 10.82 19.00
CA ALA A 151 -4.43 12.07 19.21
C ALA A 151 -3.56 13.14 19.89
N ALA A 152 -2.85 12.77 20.96
CA ALA A 152 -1.94 13.68 21.65
C ALA A 152 -0.77 14.15 20.76
N TRP A 153 -0.29 13.32 19.83
CA TRP A 153 0.68 13.77 18.82
C TRP A 153 0.06 14.75 17.84
N LEU A 154 -1.17 14.50 17.38
CA LEU A 154 -1.91 15.40 16.49
C LEU A 154 -2.23 16.74 17.15
N ASP A 155 -2.56 16.76 18.45
CA ASP A 155 -2.78 18.00 19.21
C ASP A 155 -1.54 18.92 19.21
N ARG A 156 -0.34 18.32 19.19
CA ARG A 156 0.95 19.05 19.11
C ARG A 156 1.36 19.41 17.68
N ASN A 157 0.69 18.84 16.67
CA ASN A 157 0.99 19.02 15.26
C ASN A 157 -0.32 19.32 14.49
N PRO A 158 -0.94 20.50 14.71
CA PRO A 158 -2.27 20.81 14.16
C PRO A 158 -2.29 20.91 12.61
N ASP A 159 -1.13 21.05 11.98
CA ASP A 159 -0.91 21.06 10.54
C ASP A 159 -0.48 19.69 9.98
N ALA A 160 -0.53 18.62 10.80
CA ALA A 160 -0.20 17.27 10.39
C ALA A 160 -0.96 16.84 9.14
N ARG A 161 -0.26 16.14 8.25
CA ARG A 161 -0.81 15.69 6.96
C ARG A 161 -1.06 14.20 6.90
N MET A 162 -0.31 13.41 7.67
CA MET A 162 -0.40 11.97 7.55
C MET A 162 0.02 11.23 8.81
N VAL A 163 -0.69 10.15 9.13
CA VAL A 163 -0.31 9.15 10.13
C VAL A 163 -0.19 7.80 9.42
N ILE A 164 0.95 7.13 9.54
CA ILE A 164 1.22 5.83 8.93
C ILE A 164 1.31 4.78 10.04
N ILE A 165 0.60 3.67 9.88
CA ILE A 165 0.60 2.53 10.81
C ILE A 165 1.11 1.30 10.07
N ASP A 166 2.38 0.95 10.28
CA ASP A 166 3.08 -0.16 9.62
C ASP A 166 3.57 -1.19 10.66
N VAL A 167 2.82 -2.25 10.98
CA VAL A 167 1.59 -2.75 10.34
C VAL A 167 0.37 -2.63 11.25
N PHE A 168 -0.80 -2.39 10.66
CA PHE A 168 -2.07 -2.22 11.39
C PHE A 168 -2.44 -3.41 12.29
N ALA A 169 -2.02 -4.63 11.91
CA ALA A 169 -2.23 -5.84 12.70
C ALA A 169 -1.64 -5.77 14.12
N LYS A 170 -0.58 -4.97 14.35
CA LYS A 170 0.00 -4.74 15.68
C LYS A 170 -0.81 -3.76 16.52
N LEU A 171 -1.53 -2.84 15.88
CA LEU A 171 -2.23 -1.75 16.54
C LEU A 171 -3.72 -2.04 16.79
N ARG A 172 -4.35 -2.93 16.02
CA ARG A 172 -5.79 -3.26 16.18
C ARG A 172 -6.18 -3.83 17.56
N GLY A 173 -5.24 -4.43 18.28
CA GLY A 173 -5.48 -5.09 19.57
C GLY A 173 -6.19 -6.44 19.47
N ASN A 174 -6.63 -6.97 20.61
CA ASN A 174 -7.33 -8.25 20.68
C ASN A 174 -8.82 -8.07 20.37
N SER A 175 -9.38 -9.03 19.61
CA SER A 175 -10.83 -9.09 19.37
C SER A 175 -11.60 -9.36 20.66
N ALA A 176 -12.82 -8.84 20.76
CA ALA A 176 -13.71 -9.17 21.86
C ALA A 176 -14.03 -10.68 21.86
N PRO A 177 -14.19 -11.33 23.02
CA PRO A 177 -14.57 -12.73 23.08
C PRO A 177 -15.87 -12.99 22.28
N GLY A 178 -15.83 -13.95 21.34
CA GLY A 178 -16.98 -14.31 20.51
C GLY A 178 -17.23 -13.41 19.29
N ALA A 179 -16.46 -12.33 19.10
CA ALA A 179 -16.58 -11.49 17.90
C ALA A 179 -16.12 -12.23 16.65
N SER A 180 -16.84 -12.06 15.54
CA SER A 180 -16.39 -12.53 14.24
C SER A 180 -15.12 -11.77 13.82
N ALA A 181 -14.32 -12.37 12.93
CA ALA A 181 -13.17 -11.68 12.36
C ALA A 181 -13.60 -10.39 11.62
N TYR A 182 -14.77 -10.41 10.97
CA TYR A 182 -15.36 -9.26 10.30
C TYR A 182 -15.59 -8.10 11.27
N ASP A 183 -16.34 -8.36 12.34
CA ASP A 183 -16.74 -7.31 13.29
C ASP A 183 -15.52 -6.75 14.02
N ALA A 184 -14.55 -7.62 14.34
CA ALA A 184 -13.31 -7.20 14.97
C ALA A 184 -12.47 -6.29 14.06
N ASP A 185 -12.36 -6.63 12.78
CA ASP A 185 -11.64 -5.83 11.78
C ASP A 185 -12.33 -4.48 11.56
N TYR A 186 -13.65 -4.49 11.38
CA TYR A 186 -14.47 -3.29 11.20
C TYR A 186 -14.36 -2.36 12.42
N ALA A 187 -14.49 -2.90 13.64
CA ALA A 187 -14.36 -2.13 14.87
C ALA A 187 -12.96 -1.54 15.06
N ALA A 188 -11.90 -2.28 14.68
CA ALA A 188 -10.54 -1.78 14.76
C ALA A 188 -10.30 -0.60 13.79
N VAL A 189 -10.75 -0.72 12.54
CA VAL A 189 -10.67 0.37 11.57
C VAL A 189 -11.50 1.56 12.03
N GLY A 190 -12.70 1.33 12.57
CA GLY A 190 -13.55 2.38 13.13
C GLY A 190 -12.89 3.21 14.23
N ARG A 191 -12.02 2.61 15.06
CA ARG A 191 -11.24 3.35 16.07
C ARG A 191 -10.21 4.28 15.43
N ALA A 192 -9.48 3.81 14.41
CA ALA A 192 -8.55 4.66 13.68
C ALA A 192 -9.31 5.77 12.92
N LYS A 193 -10.44 5.41 12.30
CA LYS A 193 -11.30 6.35 11.57
C LYS A 193 -11.82 7.47 12.45
N LYS A 194 -12.25 7.17 13.68
CA LYS A 194 -12.67 8.21 14.62
C LYS A 194 -11.59 9.28 14.81
N VAL A 195 -10.33 8.87 15.00
CA VAL A 195 -9.22 9.82 15.16
C VAL A 195 -8.93 10.54 13.84
N ALA A 196 -8.95 9.84 12.70
CA ALA A 196 -8.73 10.46 11.40
C ALA A 196 -9.76 11.55 11.08
N ASP A 197 -11.05 11.28 11.34
CA ASP A 197 -12.17 12.17 11.11
C ASP A 197 -12.17 13.36 12.09
N ASP A 198 -11.88 13.12 13.37
CA ASP A 198 -11.85 14.18 14.40
C ASP A 198 -10.76 15.24 14.10
N TYR A 199 -9.67 14.87 13.44
CA TYR A 199 -8.54 15.76 13.10
C TYR A 199 -8.47 16.17 11.61
N GLY A 200 -9.22 15.50 10.72
CA GLY A 200 -9.12 15.69 9.27
C GLY A 200 -7.72 15.37 8.74
N VAL A 201 -7.18 14.19 9.07
CA VAL A 201 -5.82 13.76 8.68
C VAL A 201 -5.86 12.41 7.97
N ALA A 202 -4.98 12.21 6.99
CA ALA A 202 -4.87 10.94 6.27
C ALA A 202 -4.20 9.87 7.14
N PHE A 203 -4.90 8.77 7.42
CA PHE A 203 -4.35 7.61 8.11
C PHE A 203 -4.06 6.50 7.10
N VAL A 204 -2.80 6.06 6.99
CA VAL A 204 -2.39 4.95 6.13
C VAL A 204 -2.20 3.70 6.96
N LEU A 205 -3.13 2.75 6.85
CA LEU A 205 -3.09 1.47 7.55
C LEU A 205 -2.42 0.42 6.65
N VAL A 206 -1.18 0.03 6.96
CA VAL A 206 -0.49 -1.01 6.19
C VAL A 206 -1.01 -2.38 6.61
N HIS A 207 -1.53 -3.15 5.66
CA HIS A 207 -2.13 -4.45 5.89
C HIS A 207 -1.63 -5.51 4.90
N HIS A 208 -1.49 -6.74 5.37
CA HIS A 208 -1.08 -7.87 4.53
C HIS A 208 -2.30 -8.55 3.93
N VAL A 209 -2.29 -8.78 2.62
CA VAL A 209 -3.29 -9.66 2.00
C VAL A 209 -2.87 -11.12 2.03
N ARG A 210 -3.86 -12.01 2.10
CA ARG A 210 -3.66 -13.45 1.93
C ARG A 210 -3.59 -13.74 0.43
N LYS A 211 -2.74 -14.67 0.05
CA LYS A 211 -2.46 -15.01 -1.34
C LYS A 211 -3.57 -15.92 -1.90
N ALA A 212 -4.73 -15.36 -2.22
CA ALA A 212 -5.72 -16.01 -3.07
C ALA A 212 -5.78 -15.19 -4.36
N GLY A 213 -5.41 -15.77 -5.50
CA GLY A 213 -5.51 -15.09 -6.79
C GLY A 213 -6.99 -14.86 -7.10
N SER A 214 -7.42 -13.61 -7.05
CA SER A 214 -8.77 -13.18 -7.41
C SER A 214 -8.65 -12.06 -8.42
N ASP A 215 -9.48 -12.11 -9.47
CA ASP A 215 -9.53 -11.06 -10.49
C ASP A 215 -10.03 -9.73 -9.89
N ASP A 216 -10.88 -9.80 -8.87
CA ASP A 216 -11.24 -8.65 -8.04
C ASP A 216 -10.20 -8.44 -6.92
N PHE A 217 -9.50 -7.32 -6.97
CA PHE A 217 -8.45 -6.94 -6.02
C PHE A 217 -9.00 -6.63 -4.62
N LEU A 218 -10.25 -6.21 -4.49
CA LEU A 218 -10.89 -5.96 -3.19
C LEU A 218 -11.13 -7.28 -2.45
N THR A 219 -11.49 -8.34 -3.18
CA THR A 219 -11.61 -9.70 -2.64
C THR A 219 -10.27 -10.26 -2.13
N GLU A 220 -9.13 -9.75 -2.63
CA GLU A 220 -7.80 -10.13 -2.09
C GLU A 220 -7.52 -9.52 -0.72
N VAL A 221 -8.21 -8.45 -0.30
CA VAL A 221 -8.05 -7.79 1.01
C VAL A 221 -8.61 -8.68 2.13
N SER A 222 -7.87 -9.75 2.41
CA SER A 222 -8.01 -10.76 3.47
C SER A 222 -9.41 -10.93 4.09
N GLY A 223 -10.14 -11.94 3.63
CA GLY A 223 -10.94 -12.86 4.44
C GLY A 223 -12.25 -12.36 5.06
N THR A 224 -12.47 -11.06 5.18
CA THR A 224 -13.70 -10.54 5.79
C THR A 224 -14.35 -9.38 5.02
N ASN A 225 -13.73 -8.72 4.03
CA ASN A 225 -14.25 -7.45 3.47
C ASN A 225 -14.48 -6.32 4.53
N GLY A 226 -14.36 -6.60 5.84
CA GLY A 226 -14.64 -5.66 6.92
C GLY A 226 -13.61 -4.53 7.02
N LEU A 227 -12.34 -4.81 6.69
CA LEU A 227 -11.30 -3.80 6.61
C LEU A 227 -11.56 -2.82 5.46
N ALA A 228 -11.78 -3.34 4.24
CA ALA A 228 -12.02 -2.54 3.05
C ALA A 228 -13.34 -1.75 3.17
N GLY A 229 -14.40 -2.38 3.71
CA GLY A 229 -15.69 -1.72 3.89
C GLY A 229 -15.71 -0.62 4.96
N ALA A 230 -14.80 -0.68 5.94
CA ALA A 230 -14.67 0.34 6.98
C ALA A 230 -13.70 1.48 6.60
N ALA A 231 -12.84 1.27 5.61
CA ALA A 231 -11.89 2.28 5.13
C ALA A 231 -12.58 3.27 4.17
N ASP A 232 -12.05 4.49 4.10
CA ASP A 232 -12.50 5.51 3.15
C ASP A 232 -11.90 5.28 1.76
N ALA A 233 -10.66 4.77 1.71
CA ALA A 233 -10.00 4.31 0.50
C ALA A 233 -9.22 3.01 0.73
N THR A 234 -9.14 2.18 -0.31
CA THR A 234 -8.36 0.95 -0.36
C THR A 234 -7.36 1.03 -1.50
N LEU A 235 -6.08 0.81 -1.17
CA LEU A 235 -4.97 0.79 -2.09
C LEU A 235 -4.37 -0.62 -2.10
N VAL A 236 -4.28 -1.27 -3.25
CA VAL A 236 -3.69 -2.62 -3.37
C VAL A 236 -2.44 -2.57 -4.24
N LEU A 237 -1.29 -2.79 -3.61
CA LEU A 237 -0.02 -2.94 -4.30
C LEU A 237 0.19 -4.39 -4.74
N LYS A 238 0.13 -4.61 -6.05
CA LYS A 238 0.46 -5.88 -6.70
C LYS A 238 1.83 -5.79 -7.38
N ARG A 239 2.60 -6.87 -7.30
CA ARG A 239 3.93 -6.99 -7.95
C ARG A 239 4.18 -8.44 -8.30
N ALA A 240 4.51 -8.72 -9.56
CA ALA A 240 4.95 -10.05 -9.96
C ALA A 240 6.30 -10.39 -9.28
N ARG A 241 6.50 -11.67 -8.95
CA ARG A 241 7.76 -12.12 -8.33
C ARG A 241 8.92 -11.85 -9.28
N ASN A 242 10.01 -11.29 -8.75
CA ASN A 242 11.25 -10.99 -9.46
C ASN A 242 11.13 -9.94 -10.60
N GLN A 243 10.05 -9.17 -10.66
CA GLN A 243 9.94 -8.03 -11.57
C GLN A 243 10.20 -6.71 -10.83
N GLY A 244 10.78 -5.71 -11.51
CA GLY A 244 10.96 -4.35 -10.98
C GLY A 244 9.62 -3.62 -10.78
N ASP A 245 8.65 -3.94 -11.64
CA ASP A 245 7.42 -3.19 -11.80
C ASP A 245 6.26 -3.80 -11.01
N GLY A 246 5.31 -2.95 -10.64
CA GLY A 246 4.10 -3.29 -9.92
C GLY A 246 2.95 -2.37 -10.31
N VAL A 247 1.77 -2.66 -9.80
CA VAL A 247 0.56 -1.85 -10.03
C VAL A 247 -0.05 -1.52 -8.69
N LEU A 248 -0.43 -0.25 -8.52
CA LEU A 248 -1.19 0.23 -7.38
C LEU A 248 -2.61 0.48 -7.84
N HIS A 249 -3.53 -0.38 -7.40
CA HIS A 249 -4.96 -0.17 -7.58
C HIS A 249 -5.46 0.73 -6.44
N VAL A 250 -6.26 1.74 -6.76
CA VAL A 250 -6.84 2.70 -5.82
C VAL A 250 -8.34 2.76 -6.05
N THR A 251 -9.11 2.71 -4.97
CA THR A 251 -10.57 2.91 -4.99
C THR A 251 -11.01 3.43 -3.63
N GLY A 252 -12.07 4.22 -3.58
CA GLY A 252 -12.60 4.75 -2.32
C GLY A 252 -13.79 5.67 -2.51
N ARG A 253 -14.20 6.31 -1.41
CA ARG A 253 -15.35 7.22 -1.37
C ARG A 253 -14.99 8.60 -1.91
N ASP A 254 -13.81 9.07 -1.56
CA ASP A 254 -13.30 10.41 -1.86
C ASP A 254 -12.14 10.38 -2.88
N VAL A 255 -11.81 9.20 -3.42
CA VAL A 255 -10.78 9.01 -4.45
C VAL A 255 -11.38 8.28 -5.65
N ASP A 256 -11.01 8.73 -6.85
CA ASP A 256 -11.42 8.06 -8.08
C ASP A 256 -10.77 6.68 -8.20
N GLU A 257 -11.51 5.74 -8.81
CA GLU A 257 -10.96 4.43 -9.14
C GLU A 257 -9.86 4.58 -10.19
N ALA A 258 -8.65 4.12 -9.85
CA ALA A 258 -7.47 4.30 -10.68
C ALA A 258 -6.48 3.15 -10.55
N GLU A 259 -5.72 2.90 -11.62
CA GLU A 259 -4.60 1.96 -11.64
C GLU A 259 -3.32 2.68 -12.06
N TYR A 260 -2.33 2.67 -11.18
CA TYR A 260 -1.04 3.31 -11.44
C TYR A 260 0.03 2.25 -11.66
N ALA A 261 0.68 2.28 -12.83
CA ALA A 261 1.90 1.53 -13.05
C ALA A 261 3.03 2.13 -12.21
N LEU A 262 3.74 1.29 -11.48
CA LEU A 262 4.86 1.67 -10.64
C LEU A 262 6.10 0.87 -11.00
N THR A 263 7.28 1.48 -10.87
CA THR A 263 8.56 0.77 -10.83
C THR A 263 9.22 0.93 -9.47
N PHE A 264 9.84 -0.13 -8.96
CA PHE A 264 10.58 -0.10 -7.71
C PHE A 264 12.07 0.04 -7.97
N ASN A 265 12.62 1.23 -7.68
CA ASN A 265 14.05 1.44 -7.66
C ASN A 265 14.63 0.83 -6.38
N ALA A 266 15.26 -0.34 -6.53
CA ALA A 266 15.82 -1.07 -5.42
C ALA A 266 16.97 -0.33 -4.73
N ASP A 267 17.72 0.55 -5.40
CA ASP A 267 18.86 1.28 -4.84
C ASP A 267 18.43 2.53 -4.07
N ALA A 268 17.37 3.19 -4.52
CA ALA A 268 16.74 4.30 -3.80
C ALA A 268 15.72 3.84 -2.74
N GLY A 269 15.28 2.58 -2.80
CA GLY A 269 14.19 2.08 -1.94
C GLY A 269 12.86 2.79 -2.20
N ALA A 270 12.63 3.24 -3.45
CA ALA A 270 11.52 4.12 -3.80
C ALA A 270 10.66 3.51 -4.91
N TRP A 271 9.34 3.72 -4.78
CA TRP A 271 8.38 3.48 -5.85
C TRP A 271 8.19 4.74 -6.67
N GLN A 272 8.17 4.60 -7.99
CA GLN A 272 7.96 5.70 -8.93
C GLN A 272 6.81 5.36 -9.86
N MET A 273 5.90 6.31 -10.09
CA MET A 273 4.86 6.16 -11.11
C MET A 273 5.48 6.21 -12.51
N LEU A 274 5.01 5.32 -13.36
CA LEU A 274 5.35 5.28 -14.78
C LEU A 274 4.28 6.04 -15.58
N ASP A 275 4.70 6.66 -16.67
CA ASP A 275 3.78 7.39 -17.56
C ASP A 275 2.91 6.44 -18.37
N GLY A 276 1.62 6.73 -18.49
CA GLY A 276 0.67 5.95 -19.28
C GLY A 276 -0.13 4.92 -18.46
N PRO A 277 -1.11 4.24 -19.07
CA PRO A 277 -2.02 3.33 -18.37
C PRO A 277 -1.28 2.12 -17.81
N ALA A 278 -1.76 1.54 -16.70
CA ALA A 278 -1.14 0.38 -16.07
C ALA A 278 -1.00 -0.82 -17.03
N GLU A 279 -1.97 -1.01 -17.92
CA GLU A 279 -1.98 -2.03 -18.97
C GLU A 279 -0.72 -1.95 -19.88
N ASP A 280 -0.18 -0.75 -20.13
CA ASP A 280 1.01 -0.55 -20.97
C ASP A 280 2.32 -0.99 -20.29
N HIS A 281 2.31 -1.18 -18.97
CA HIS A 281 3.50 -1.56 -18.17
C HIS A 281 3.41 -2.97 -17.61
N GLN A 282 2.21 -3.55 -17.50
CA GLN A 282 2.00 -4.99 -17.27
C GLN A 282 2.47 -5.88 -18.44
N ILE A 283 3.00 -5.23 -19.48
CA ILE A 283 3.59 -5.86 -20.65
C ILE A 283 4.71 -6.85 -20.27
N GLY A 284 5.48 -6.66 -19.19
CA GLY A 284 6.51 -7.64 -18.78
C GLY A 284 5.95 -9.03 -18.44
N GLU A 285 4.83 -9.08 -17.71
CA GLU A 285 4.12 -10.32 -17.39
C GLU A 285 3.40 -10.88 -18.61
N THR A 286 2.75 -10.01 -19.39
CA THR A 286 2.12 -10.39 -20.67
C THR A 286 3.14 -11.00 -21.64
N ARG A 287 4.33 -10.41 -21.75
CA ARG A 287 5.48 -10.93 -22.53
C ARG A 287 5.90 -12.30 -22.04
N ALA A 288 6.08 -12.47 -20.73
CA ALA A 288 6.49 -13.75 -20.15
C ALA A 288 5.47 -14.86 -20.42
N VAL A 289 4.18 -14.53 -20.31
CA VAL A 289 3.07 -15.47 -20.57
C VAL A 289 2.96 -15.80 -22.06
N ILE A 290 3.08 -14.80 -22.94
CA ILE A 290 3.15 -14.99 -24.41
C ILE A 290 4.35 -15.87 -24.78
N LEU A 291 5.56 -15.58 -24.26
CA LEU A 291 6.76 -16.37 -24.53
C LEU A 291 6.59 -17.82 -24.06
N ARG A 292 6.02 -18.04 -22.87
CA ARG A 292 5.76 -19.38 -22.34
C ARG A 292 4.80 -20.15 -23.25
N PHE A 293 3.71 -19.53 -23.67
CA PHE A 293 2.75 -20.16 -24.58
C PHE A 293 3.35 -20.44 -25.96
N LEU A 294 4.09 -19.49 -26.54
CA LEU A 294 4.71 -19.65 -27.86
C LEU A 294 5.88 -20.65 -27.87
N ARG A 295 6.46 -20.97 -26.71
CA ARG A 295 7.41 -22.11 -26.57
C ARG A 295 6.70 -23.46 -26.66
N THR A 296 5.46 -23.56 -26.18
CA THR A 296 4.67 -24.80 -26.23
C THR A 296 3.88 -24.95 -27.53
N ALA A 297 3.45 -23.83 -28.13
CA ALA A 297 2.66 -23.78 -29.36
C ALA A 297 3.22 -22.72 -30.32
N PRO A 298 4.40 -22.98 -30.95
CA PRO A 298 5.00 -22.04 -31.89
C PRO A 298 4.11 -21.84 -33.13
N GLY A 299 4.18 -20.64 -33.74
CA GLY A 299 3.40 -20.33 -34.94
C GLY A 299 1.92 -20.01 -34.64
N SER A 300 1.62 -19.56 -33.43
CA SER A 300 0.27 -19.15 -33.02
C SER A 300 -0.01 -17.69 -33.38
N THR A 301 -1.28 -17.38 -33.72
CA THR A 301 -1.73 -16.00 -33.93
C THR A 301 -2.02 -15.31 -32.60
N PRO A 302 -1.98 -13.96 -32.52
CA PRO A 302 -2.32 -13.23 -31.29
C PRO A 302 -3.69 -13.60 -30.71
N THR A 303 -4.68 -13.94 -31.54
CA THR A 303 -6.00 -14.40 -31.10
C THR A 303 -5.95 -15.74 -30.37
N ILE A 304 -5.18 -16.70 -30.89
CA ILE A 304 -5.01 -18.02 -30.25
C ILE A 304 -4.26 -17.85 -28.92
N VAL A 305 -3.20 -17.04 -28.93
CA VAL A 305 -2.43 -16.73 -27.72
C VAL A 305 -3.34 -16.09 -26.66
N ALA A 306 -4.12 -15.07 -27.04
CA ALA A 306 -5.06 -14.38 -26.16
C ALA A 306 -6.08 -15.32 -25.50
N ASN A 307 -6.71 -16.19 -26.29
CA ASN A 307 -7.67 -17.17 -25.79
C ASN A 307 -7.03 -18.18 -24.83
N ALA A 308 -5.80 -18.63 -25.11
CA ALA A 308 -5.12 -19.62 -24.30
C ALA A 308 -4.59 -19.06 -22.96
N VAL A 309 -4.28 -17.76 -22.92
CA VAL A 309 -3.69 -17.12 -21.73
C VAL A 309 -4.67 -16.26 -20.94
N GLY A 310 -5.93 -16.17 -21.40
CA GLY A 310 -6.99 -15.43 -20.72
C GLY A 310 -6.85 -13.90 -20.80
N LEU A 311 -6.18 -13.37 -21.83
CA LEU A 311 -5.94 -11.93 -21.99
C LEU A 311 -6.74 -11.34 -23.16
N LYS A 312 -7.00 -10.03 -23.12
CA LYS A 312 -7.68 -9.31 -24.23
C LYS A 312 -6.83 -9.38 -25.51
N ALA A 313 -7.47 -9.68 -26.64
CA ALA A 313 -6.80 -9.84 -27.93
C ALA A 313 -6.07 -8.57 -28.43
N ALA A 314 -6.54 -7.38 -28.05
CA ALA A 314 -5.89 -6.11 -28.38
C ALA A 314 -4.53 -5.98 -27.66
N THR A 315 -4.52 -6.21 -26.35
CA THR A 315 -3.31 -6.20 -25.49
C THR A 315 -2.25 -7.18 -25.99
N VAL A 316 -2.65 -8.40 -26.36
CA VAL A 316 -1.72 -9.41 -26.91
C VAL A 316 -1.17 -8.98 -28.27
N ARG A 317 -1.99 -8.38 -29.15
CA ARG A 317 -1.54 -7.89 -30.46
C ARG A 317 -0.49 -6.79 -30.34
N GLN A 318 -0.76 -5.80 -29.50
CA GLN A 318 0.14 -4.67 -29.25
C GLN A 318 1.44 -5.16 -28.60
N THR A 319 1.33 -6.09 -27.65
CA THR A 319 2.49 -6.70 -26.98
C THR A 319 3.34 -7.52 -27.94
N CYS A 320 2.75 -8.41 -28.76
CA CYS A 320 3.48 -9.17 -29.77
C CYS A 320 4.21 -8.27 -30.78
N THR A 321 3.58 -7.15 -31.17
CA THR A 321 4.20 -6.16 -32.09
C THR A 321 5.44 -5.54 -31.45
N ARG A 322 5.37 -5.16 -30.17
CA ARG A 322 6.50 -4.60 -29.41
C ARG A 322 7.60 -5.64 -29.19
N MET A 323 7.24 -6.87 -28.85
CA MET A 323 8.17 -7.98 -28.68
C MET A 323 8.89 -8.37 -29.97
N LEU A 324 8.23 -8.25 -31.12
CA LEU A 324 8.85 -8.43 -32.43
C LEU A 324 9.88 -7.33 -32.70
N ALA A 325 9.55 -6.07 -32.41
CA ALA A 325 10.49 -4.95 -32.53
C ALA A 325 11.69 -5.12 -31.59
N ASP A 326 11.47 -5.64 -30.39
CA ASP A 326 12.51 -5.92 -29.39
C ASP A 326 13.29 -7.23 -29.64
N GLY A 327 13.03 -7.93 -30.76
CA GLY A 327 13.72 -9.16 -31.15
C GLY A 327 13.40 -10.39 -30.28
N GLN A 328 12.38 -10.31 -29.42
CA GLN A 328 11.95 -11.40 -28.52
C GLN A 328 11.05 -12.42 -29.22
N LEU A 329 10.39 -12.02 -30.31
CA LEU A 329 9.58 -12.87 -31.18
C LEU A 329 10.07 -12.78 -32.63
N ALA A 330 9.79 -13.81 -33.42
CA ALA A 330 9.90 -13.79 -34.88
C ALA A 330 8.51 -13.92 -35.50
N ALA A 331 8.26 -13.14 -36.54
CA ALA A 331 7.03 -13.19 -37.31
C ALA A 331 7.08 -14.32 -38.37
N GLU A 332 5.94 -14.92 -38.61
CA GLU A 332 5.69 -15.92 -39.65
C GLU A 332 4.55 -15.47 -40.58
N PRO A 333 4.46 -16.04 -41.80
CA PRO A 333 3.36 -15.76 -42.71
C PRO A 333 1.99 -15.96 -42.04
N GLY A 334 1.04 -15.07 -42.35
CA GLY A 334 -0.33 -15.13 -41.78
C GLY A 334 -0.46 -14.54 -40.37
N GLY A 335 0.44 -13.65 -39.95
CA GLY A 335 0.33 -12.94 -38.67
C GLY A 335 0.59 -13.83 -37.44
N ARG A 336 1.41 -14.87 -37.63
CA ARG A 336 1.79 -15.85 -36.60
C ARG A 336 3.12 -15.43 -35.96
N TYR A 337 3.33 -15.82 -34.71
CA TYR A 337 4.54 -15.51 -33.97
C TYR A 337 5.19 -16.79 -33.42
N ARG A 338 6.52 -16.80 -33.34
CA ARG A 338 7.31 -17.84 -32.65
C ARG A 338 8.42 -17.21 -31.81
N VAL A 339 8.98 -17.98 -30.87
CA VAL A 339 10.20 -17.57 -30.14
C VAL A 339 11.44 -17.92 -30.98
N PRO A 340 12.36 -16.98 -31.25
CA PRO A 340 13.60 -17.26 -31.97
C PRO A 340 14.42 -18.37 -31.28
N GLY A 341 14.98 -19.29 -32.06
CA GLY A 341 15.84 -20.38 -31.56
C GLY A 341 15.10 -21.62 -31.02
N VAL A 342 13.77 -21.62 -30.97
CA VAL A 342 12.99 -22.84 -30.69
C VAL A 342 12.65 -23.51 -32.02
N THR A 343 13.56 -24.34 -32.53
CA THR A 343 13.23 -25.29 -33.60
C THR A 343 12.41 -26.42 -33.00
N GLY A 344 11.26 -26.73 -33.61
CA GLY A 344 10.33 -27.75 -33.13
C GLY A 344 11.04 -29.04 -32.76
N VAL A 345 10.64 -29.64 -31.64
CA VAL A 345 11.10 -30.96 -31.22
C VAL A 345 10.75 -31.93 -32.35
N THR A 346 11.77 -32.40 -33.07
CA THR A 346 11.63 -33.55 -33.98
C THR A 346 11.16 -34.73 -33.14
N PRO A 347 10.11 -35.48 -33.55
CA PRO A 347 9.75 -36.71 -32.85
C PRO A 347 10.96 -37.63 -32.88
N VAL A 348 11.41 -38.11 -31.72
CA VAL A 348 12.42 -39.15 -31.64
C VAL A 348 11.83 -40.38 -32.33
N THR A 349 12.41 -40.76 -33.47
CA THR A 349 12.07 -41.99 -34.19
C THR A 349 12.17 -43.15 -33.22
N GLY A 350 11.11 -43.96 -33.14
CA GLY A 350 10.95 -45.01 -32.16
C GLY A 350 12.18 -45.92 -32.08
N VAL A 351 12.70 -46.09 -30.87
CA VAL A 351 13.65 -47.15 -30.55
C VAL A 351 12.93 -48.47 -30.80
N THR A 352 13.43 -49.26 -31.75
CA THR A 352 12.97 -50.63 -31.98
C THR A 352 13.14 -51.41 -30.69
N GLN A 353 12.03 -51.90 -30.12
CA GLN A 353 12.07 -52.80 -28.97
C GLN A 353 12.89 -54.04 -29.34
N PRO A 354 13.92 -54.42 -28.56
CA PRO A 354 14.50 -55.75 -28.70
C PRO A 354 13.47 -56.79 -28.24
N ALA A 355 13.36 -57.87 -29.02
CA ALA A 355 12.47 -58.98 -28.72
C ALA A 355 12.87 -59.63 -27.38
N LEU A 356 11.92 -59.67 -26.44
CA LEU A 356 12.00 -60.50 -25.26
C LEU A 356 11.87 -61.96 -25.69
N SER A 357 12.98 -62.72 -25.69
CA SER A 357 12.93 -64.18 -25.72
C SER A 357 13.26 -64.71 -24.32
N CYS A 358 12.22 -65.11 -23.59
CA CYS A 358 12.38 -65.99 -22.43
C CYS A 358 12.74 -67.39 -22.94
N GLY A 359 13.98 -67.83 -22.73
CA GLY A 359 14.44 -69.18 -23.00
C GLY A 359 15.20 -69.72 -21.80
N ASN A 360 14.52 -70.46 -20.92
CA ASN A 360 15.17 -71.29 -19.91
C ASN A 360 15.88 -72.45 -20.61
N LYS A 361 17.21 -72.50 -20.53
CA LYS A 361 17.99 -73.73 -20.65
C LYS A 361 18.98 -73.77 -19.50
N GLY A 362 18.86 -74.81 -18.68
CA GLY A 362 19.77 -75.08 -17.58
C GLY A 362 21.14 -75.52 -18.05
N ASP A 363 22.07 -75.53 -17.11
CA ASP A 363 23.23 -76.40 -17.11
C ASP A 363 23.30 -77.04 -15.71
N ASP A 364 22.95 -78.33 -15.70
CA ASP A 364 23.53 -79.33 -14.82
C ASP A 364 25.05 -79.32 -14.99
N ILE A 365 25.80 -79.39 -13.89
CA ILE A 365 27.22 -79.74 -13.92
C ILE A 365 27.38 -81.04 -13.13
N GLU A 366 27.93 -82.01 -13.85
CA GLU A 366 28.23 -83.39 -13.48
C GLU A 366 29.15 -83.52 -12.24
N GLY A 367 28.84 -84.50 -11.39
CA GLY A 367 29.65 -85.73 -11.30
C GLY A 367 30.98 -85.78 -10.51
N GLU A 368 31.00 -86.74 -9.57
CA GLU A 368 32.14 -87.53 -9.02
C GLU A 368 33.00 -86.92 -7.89
N THR A 369 33.37 -87.60 -6.79
CA THR A 369 33.39 -89.03 -6.33
C THR A 369 33.73 -89.02 -4.81
N PRO A 370 33.84 -90.16 -4.07
CA PRO A 370 33.35 -91.53 -4.26
C PRO A 370 32.28 -91.97 -3.23
#